data_AF-A0A093XU23-F1
#
_entry.id   AF-A0A093XU23-F1
#
_cell.length_a   1.000
_cell.length_b   1.000
_cell.length_c   1.000
_cell.angle_alpha   90.00
_cell.angle_beta   90.00
_cell.angle_gamma   90.00
#
_symmetry.space_group_name_H-M   'P 1'
#
loop_
_entity.id
_entity.type
_entity.pdbx_description
1 polymer ?
#
loop_
_entity_poly.entity_id
_entity_poly.type
_entity_poly.pdbx_seq_one_letter_code
_entity_poly.pdbx_strand_id
1 'polypeptide(L)'
;MASIAPLRSHWAAACRSKYVPVSAIPNRIAVSRFHAASLSRSKDDAPKAETSSRAETPSAAATNLTPSSSESSIPESETPRLPRNVQAVYLKPLRRDVEYGVPSCDLQLRSYSVRNLEFFSDFALRAAYYLKLPAFGPVPLPRITERWTVPKSNFVNKKSQENFERKTLRRLIQIKDGHPETVELWLAFLKKHAYYGIGMKANVWEYNELGVGKTMDVSLENIKGVMEPKWAHFGRNKNLETSEKVLELMNTENPSNIRRLSSAIQTPPRQVIFSGIQPTGIPHLGNYLGALKQWVDLQDSVPAETKLIYSVVDLHAITVPQDPHRLRQYKREALATLLAIGIRPERSILFYQSSVQAHAELMWILSCTASTGYLSRMTQWKVWSIMNSSTASTNGKQSKLSLSEDANAMDTSNKAKLKLGLFSYPVLQAADILVHRATHVPVGEDQSQHLEFARGCADSFNHTYKPHLIPPETILSPAKRVMSLQDPHLKMSKSHLNPLSRILVTDSPKVIRKKIMAARTDSINSVSFDPVGRPGVANLLHLLSILDKQSRSPEELGTVHAGLGLGEFKTLLIENITEALDGVGARYNEVMSRDDGKYLDHVEKEGAAKARESAEETMTLVREAVGF
;
A
#
# COMPACT_ATOMS: atom_id res chain seq x y z
N MET A 1 -4.20 9.10 73.77
CA MET A 1 -3.84 10.29 72.96
C MET A 1 -4.02 9.93 71.48
N ALA A 2 -4.72 10.81 70.74
CA ALA A 2 -5.14 10.83 69.32
C ALA A 2 -4.49 9.79 68.36
N SER A 3 -5.25 8.95 67.63
CA SER A 3 -6.10 9.19 66.44
C SER A 3 -5.34 9.67 65.19
N ILE A 4 -5.12 8.75 64.23
CA ILE A 4 -5.16 9.01 62.78
C ILE A 4 -5.80 7.77 62.11
N ALA A 5 -7.02 7.96 61.62
CA ALA A 5 -7.74 6.98 60.79
C ALA A 5 -7.18 6.99 59.35
N PRO A 6 -7.20 5.85 58.61
CA PRO A 6 -6.83 5.85 57.21
C PRO A 6 -7.91 6.56 56.38
N LEU A 7 -7.53 7.63 55.69
CA LEU A 7 -8.32 8.33 54.69
C LEU A 7 -8.86 7.35 53.64
N ARG A 8 -10.17 7.11 53.66
CA ARG A 8 -10.88 6.46 52.55
C ARG A 8 -10.84 7.39 51.35
N SER A 9 -10.26 6.93 50.25
CA SER A 9 -10.22 7.65 48.98
C SER A 9 -11.64 7.73 48.39
N HIS A 10 -12.22 8.93 48.34
CA HIS A 10 -13.45 9.21 47.61
C HIS A 10 -13.12 9.36 46.13
N TRP A 11 -13.16 8.28 45.36
CA TRP A 11 -13.09 8.30 43.90
C TRP A 11 -14.19 7.42 43.34
N ALA A 12 -15.02 7.97 42.46
CA ALA A 12 -15.97 7.20 41.66
C ALA A 12 -15.30 6.89 40.31
N ALA A 13 -15.16 5.60 39.99
CA ALA A 13 -14.54 5.15 38.75
C ALA A 13 -15.58 5.06 37.62
N ALA A 14 -15.36 5.76 36.51
CA ALA A 14 -16.09 5.56 35.26
C ALA A 14 -15.32 4.52 34.41
N CYS A 15 -15.86 3.30 34.27
CA CYS A 15 -15.25 2.25 33.47
C CYS A 15 -15.73 2.35 32.01
N ARG A 16 -14.81 2.62 31.07
CA ARG A 16 -15.12 2.59 29.61
C ARG A 16 -14.47 1.37 28.96
N SER A 17 -15.29 0.42 28.50
CA SER A 17 -14.83 -0.72 27.70
C SER A 17 -14.77 -0.34 26.21
N LYS A 18 -13.57 -0.27 25.61
CA LYS A 18 -13.41 -0.16 24.15
C LYS A 18 -13.39 -1.56 23.53
N TYR A 19 -14.40 -1.92 22.74
CA TYR A 19 -14.45 -3.16 21.94
C TYR A 19 -14.14 -2.84 20.48
N VAL A 20 -13.19 -3.56 19.87
CA VAL A 20 -12.85 -3.40 18.44
C VAL A 20 -13.19 -4.72 17.73
N PRO A 21 -14.25 -4.76 16.90
CA PRO A 21 -14.59 -5.97 16.15
C PRO A 21 -13.66 -6.16 14.94
N VAL A 22 -13.33 -7.42 14.66
CA VAL A 22 -12.84 -7.87 13.36
C VAL A 22 -13.96 -8.69 12.73
N SER A 23 -14.28 -8.39 11.47
CA SER A 23 -15.33 -8.93 10.60
C SER A 23 -15.99 -10.25 11.05
N ALA A 24 -17.30 -10.21 11.30
CA ALA A 24 -18.15 -11.40 11.43
C ALA A 24 -19.24 -11.40 10.35
N ILE A 25 -19.33 -12.53 9.64
CA ILE A 25 -20.43 -12.91 8.73
C ILE A 25 -21.70 -13.16 9.57
N PRO A 26 -22.91 -12.78 9.12
CA PRO A 26 -24.11 -12.97 9.92
C PRO A 26 -24.55 -14.44 9.85
N ASN A 27 -24.86 -15.04 10.99
CA ASN A 27 -25.74 -16.20 11.01
C ASN A 27 -26.82 -16.05 12.08
N ARG A 28 -28.04 -16.28 11.61
CA ARG A 28 -29.31 -16.15 12.31
C ARG A 28 -29.68 -17.50 12.95
N ILE A 29 -30.30 -17.41 14.12
CA ILE A 29 -31.36 -18.29 14.67
C ILE A 29 -30.97 -19.46 15.63
N ALA A 30 -31.70 -19.40 16.76
CA ALA A 30 -32.18 -20.40 17.71
C ALA A 30 -31.21 -21.22 18.57
N VAL A 31 -31.18 -20.83 19.84
CA VAL A 31 -30.77 -21.64 20.99
C VAL A 31 -31.93 -22.57 21.36
N SER A 32 -31.70 -23.88 21.42
CA SER A 32 -32.45 -24.79 22.28
C SER A 32 -31.48 -25.50 23.22
N ARG A 33 -31.74 -25.37 24.52
CA ARG A 33 -31.03 -26.07 25.60
C ARG A 33 -31.56 -27.49 25.69
N PHE A 34 -30.69 -28.49 25.78
CA PHE A 34 -31.03 -29.76 26.41
C PHE A 34 -29.88 -30.32 27.25
N HIS A 35 -30.31 -31.03 28.30
CA HIS A 35 -29.61 -31.47 29.49
C HIS A 35 -28.51 -32.51 29.26
N ALA A 36 -27.60 -32.55 30.23
CA ALA A 36 -26.63 -33.60 30.48
C ALA A 36 -27.30 -34.96 30.74
N ALA A 37 -26.69 -36.03 30.23
CA ALA A 37 -26.76 -37.36 30.83
C ALA A 37 -25.51 -38.18 30.50
N SER A 38 -24.99 -38.80 31.56
CA SER A 38 -24.06 -39.94 31.64
C SER A 38 -24.26 -40.99 30.54
N LEU A 39 -23.18 -41.70 30.14
CA LEU A 39 -23.14 -43.17 30.03
C LEU A 39 -21.73 -43.73 29.69
N SER A 40 -21.24 -44.53 30.64
CA SER A 40 -20.53 -45.83 30.53
C SER A 40 -19.65 -46.20 29.32
N ARG A 41 -18.38 -46.46 29.66
CA ARG A 41 -17.50 -47.61 29.34
C ARG A 41 -18.06 -48.79 28.50
N SER A 42 -17.31 -49.18 27.46
CA SER A 42 -16.88 -50.56 27.11
C SER A 42 -15.68 -50.46 26.16
N LYS A 43 -14.47 -50.94 26.51
CA LYS A 43 -13.92 -52.29 26.25
C LYS A 43 -14.10 -52.73 24.79
N ASP A 44 -13.04 -52.77 23.99
CA ASP A 44 -12.21 -53.97 23.80
C ASP A 44 -10.99 -53.72 22.88
N ASP A 45 -10.09 -54.70 22.95
CA ASP A 45 -8.97 -55.09 22.08
C ASP A 45 -7.60 -54.38 22.09
N ALA A 46 -6.67 -55.07 22.77
CA ALA A 46 -5.23 -55.07 22.60
C ALA A 46 -4.79 -56.08 21.52
N PRO A 47 -3.51 -56.06 21.08
CA PRO A 47 -2.49 -56.99 21.64
C PRO A 47 -1.14 -56.27 21.94
N LYS A 48 -0.44 -56.49 23.08
CA LYS A 48 0.59 -57.54 23.39
C LYS A 48 1.70 -57.65 22.32
N ALA A 49 3.01 -57.76 22.59
CA ALA A 49 3.90 -57.75 23.76
C ALA A 49 5.31 -57.39 23.19
N GLU A 50 6.28 -56.88 23.94
CA GLU A 50 7.27 -57.70 24.67
C GLU A 50 8.03 -56.83 25.70
N THR A 51 8.27 -57.44 26.86
CA THR A 51 8.91 -56.89 28.06
C THR A 51 10.02 -57.84 28.49
N SER A 52 11.14 -57.32 28.96
CA SER A 52 11.85 -57.86 30.14
C SER A 52 12.63 -56.69 30.78
N SER A 53 12.18 -56.19 31.94
CA SER A 53 12.66 -56.49 33.30
C SER A 53 13.90 -55.66 33.67
N ARG A 54 13.99 -54.94 34.79
CA ARG A 54 13.75 -55.38 36.17
C ARG A 54 13.62 -54.14 37.10
N ALA A 55 12.79 -54.28 38.12
CA ALA A 55 12.43 -53.25 39.10
C ALA A 55 13.52 -52.98 40.16
N GLU A 56 13.49 -51.80 40.77
CA GLU A 56 13.40 -51.63 42.24
C GLU A 56 13.31 -50.14 42.65
N THR A 57 12.36 -49.85 43.53
CA THR A 57 12.25 -48.69 44.45
C THR A 57 11.88 -49.30 45.79
N PRO A 58 12.36 -48.81 46.97
CA PRO A 58 11.86 -47.53 47.48
C PRO A 58 12.77 -46.75 48.45
N SER A 59 12.29 -45.55 48.82
CA SER A 59 12.31 -44.95 50.17
C SER A 59 13.03 -43.61 50.33
N ALA A 60 12.36 -42.77 51.10
CA ALA A 60 12.58 -41.36 51.38
C ALA A 60 13.60 -41.12 52.50
N ALA A 61 14.34 -40.00 52.41
CA ALA A 61 14.54 -39.05 53.51
C ALA A 61 15.33 -37.84 53.00
N ALA A 62 14.92 -36.67 53.45
CA ALA A 62 15.48 -35.37 53.12
C ALA A 62 16.89 -35.17 53.68
N THR A 63 17.74 -34.45 52.94
CA THR A 63 18.77 -33.61 53.56
C THR A 63 19.13 -32.44 52.66
N ASN A 64 19.07 -31.24 53.25
CA ASN A 64 19.45 -29.97 52.66
C ASN A 64 20.91 -30.00 52.21
N LEU A 65 21.17 -29.68 50.93
CA LEU A 65 22.48 -29.22 50.48
C LEU A 65 22.30 -28.06 49.50
N THR A 66 22.58 -26.87 50.03
CA THR A 66 22.99 -25.67 49.28
C THR A 66 24.06 -26.03 48.25
N PRO A 67 23.94 -25.59 46.97
CA PRO A 67 25.07 -25.67 46.06
C PRO A 67 26.00 -24.49 46.35
N SER A 68 27.20 -24.85 46.82
CA SER A 68 28.37 -23.99 46.87
C SER A 68 28.73 -23.47 45.47
N SER A 69 29.14 -22.19 45.46
CA SER A 69 29.80 -21.54 44.34
C SER A 69 31.05 -22.31 43.92
N SER A 70 30.97 -22.95 42.75
CA SER A 70 32.15 -23.36 41.98
C SER A 70 31.95 -22.89 40.54
N GLU A 71 32.52 -21.71 40.26
CA GLU A 71 32.74 -21.23 38.90
C GLU A 71 33.64 -22.24 38.18
N SER A 72 33.05 -22.98 37.25
CA SER A 72 33.78 -23.69 36.21
C SER A 72 33.68 -22.86 34.93
N SER A 73 34.75 -22.14 34.64
CA SER A 73 34.94 -21.34 33.45
C SER A 73 35.04 -22.23 32.21
N ILE A 74 33.98 -22.26 31.40
CA ILE A 74 34.00 -22.81 30.04
C ILE A 74 34.73 -21.79 29.14
N PRO A 75 35.60 -22.19 28.19
CA PRO A 75 36.31 -21.25 27.32
C PRO A 75 35.34 -20.48 26.41
N GLU A 76 35.37 -19.14 26.45
CA GLU A 76 34.50 -18.22 25.69
C GLU A 76 34.79 -18.14 24.18
N SER A 77 35.47 -19.13 23.60
CA SER A 77 35.81 -19.12 22.17
C SER A 77 35.01 -20.19 21.43
N GLU A 78 33.95 -19.74 20.72
CA GLU A 78 33.11 -20.44 19.72
C GLU A 78 31.60 -20.49 20.03
N THR A 79 31.03 -19.39 20.54
CA THR A 79 29.60 -19.11 20.30
C THR A 79 29.47 -17.91 19.35
N PRO A 80 28.72 -18.02 18.23
CA PRO A 80 28.52 -16.89 17.35
C PRO A 80 27.84 -15.77 18.13
N ARG A 81 28.48 -14.59 18.19
CA ARG A 81 27.90 -13.42 18.87
C ARG A 81 26.58 -13.08 18.19
N LEU A 82 25.47 -13.42 18.85
CA LEU A 82 24.15 -13.09 18.36
C LEU A 82 24.04 -11.56 18.20
N PRO A 83 23.39 -11.05 17.14
CA PRO A 83 23.12 -9.63 17.01
C PRO A 83 22.45 -9.06 18.27
N ARG A 84 22.78 -7.82 18.66
CA ARG A 84 22.34 -7.22 19.95
C ARG A 84 20.82 -7.22 20.14
N ASN A 85 20.06 -7.09 19.04
CA ASN A 85 18.60 -7.21 19.01
C ASN A 85 18.11 -8.64 19.31
N VAL A 86 18.84 -9.67 18.87
CA VAL A 86 18.53 -11.07 19.14
C VAL A 86 18.90 -11.43 20.58
N GLN A 87 20.03 -10.93 21.08
CA GLN A 87 20.41 -11.07 22.50
C GLN A 87 19.35 -10.46 23.43
N ALA A 88 18.81 -9.29 23.06
CA ALA A 88 17.80 -8.60 23.87
C ALA A 88 16.53 -9.42 24.10
N VAL A 89 16.14 -10.30 23.16
CA VAL A 89 14.97 -11.18 23.27
C VAL A 89 15.15 -12.24 24.37
N TYR A 90 16.37 -12.69 24.61
CA TYR A 90 16.68 -13.68 25.64
C TYR A 90 16.87 -13.06 27.04
N LEU A 91 16.94 -11.74 27.15
CA LEU A 91 17.03 -11.03 28.42
C LEU A 91 15.64 -10.79 29.00
N LYS A 92 15.48 -10.99 30.31
CA LYS A 92 14.22 -10.68 31.00
C LYS A 92 13.91 -9.17 30.86
N PRO A 93 12.66 -8.80 30.53
CA PRO A 93 12.30 -7.40 30.40
C PRO A 93 12.46 -6.68 31.75
N LEU A 94 13.10 -5.51 31.71
CA LEU A 94 13.27 -4.65 32.87
C LEU A 94 11.88 -4.17 33.35
N ARG A 95 11.68 -4.13 34.66
CA ARG A 95 10.44 -3.68 35.30
C ARG A 95 10.71 -2.40 36.09
N ARG A 96 9.69 -1.55 36.19
CA ARG A 96 9.69 -0.35 37.03
C ARG A 96 8.87 -0.62 38.28
N ASP A 97 9.29 -0.03 39.39
CA ASP A 97 8.56 -0.10 40.64
C ASP A 97 7.32 0.80 40.60
N VAL A 98 6.35 0.46 41.45
CA VAL A 98 5.03 1.07 41.53
C VAL A 98 5.03 2.04 42.71
N GLU A 99 4.49 3.25 42.54
CA GLU A 99 4.49 4.29 43.58
C GLU A 99 3.21 4.28 44.43
N TYR A 100 2.05 4.16 43.80
CA TYR A 100 0.72 4.29 44.44
C TYR A 100 -0.17 3.06 44.25
N GLY A 101 0.11 2.20 43.26
CA GLY A 101 -0.60 0.94 43.03
C GLY A 101 -1.97 1.06 42.37
N VAL A 102 -2.30 2.22 41.81
CA VAL A 102 -3.58 2.51 41.16
C VAL A 102 -3.62 1.85 39.78
N PRO A 103 -4.64 1.03 39.44
CA PRO A 103 -4.71 0.38 38.14
C PRO A 103 -5.10 1.37 37.03
N SER A 104 -4.22 1.57 36.05
CA SER A 104 -4.47 2.49 34.93
C SER A 104 -4.98 1.78 33.67
N CYS A 105 -4.46 0.58 33.36
CA CYS A 105 -4.87 -0.15 32.16
C CYS A 105 -4.65 -1.67 32.24
N ASP A 106 -5.61 -2.44 31.74
CA ASP A 106 -5.53 -3.89 31.59
C ASP A 106 -5.57 -4.24 30.10
N LEU A 107 -4.45 -4.73 29.59
CA LEU A 107 -4.31 -5.19 28.21
C LEU A 107 -4.42 -6.72 28.13
N GLN A 108 -5.46 -7.21 27.48
CA GLN A 108 -5.66 -8.61 27.16
C GLN A 108 -5.24 -8.90 25.71
N LEU A 109 -4.28 -9.81 25.55
CA LEU A 109 -3.81 -10.32 24.27
C LEU A 109 -4.41 -11.70 24.00
N ARG A 110 -4.80 -11.98 22.75
CA ARG A 110 -5.33 -13.26 22.30
C ARG A 110 -4.69 -13.70 20.99
N SER A 111 -4.29 -14.96 20.87
CA SER A 111 -3.81 -15.54 19.61
C SER A 111 -4.05 -17.04 19.56
N TYR A 112 -4.05 -17.58 18.33
CA TYR A 112 -4.04 -19.02 18.06
C TYR A 112 -2.61 -19.59 18.09
N SER A 113 -1.59 -18.74 17.95
CA SER A 113 -0.17 -19.12 17.99
C SER A 113 0.46 -18.73 19.33
N VAL A 114 1.03 -19.71 20.04
CA VAL A 114 1.80 -19.47 21.28
C VAL A 114 2.95 -18.50 21.01
N ARG A 115 3.69 -18.75 19.92
CA ARG A 115 4.89 -17.98 19.57
C ARG A 115 4.59 -16.50 19.36
N ASN A 116 3.53 -16.19 18.60
CA ASN A 116 3.16 -14.81 18.31
C ASN A 116 2.69 -14.11 19.59
N LEU A 117 1.93 -14.83 20.43
CA LEU A 117 1.42 -14.30 21.69
C LEU A 117 2.54 -13.96 22.67
N GLU A 118 3.52 -14.85 22.83
CA GLU A 118 4.65 -14.65 23.75
C GLU A 118 5.59 -13.53 23.26
N PHE A 119 5.94 -13.56 21.97
CA PHE A 119 6.78 -12.52 21.37
C PHE A 119 6.16 -11.12 21.55
N PHE A 120 4.87 -10.99 21.25
CA PHE A 120 4.21 -9.69 21.34
C PHE A 120 3.94 -9.26 22.79
N SER A 121 3.76 -10.21 23.71
CA SER A 121 3.68 -9.91 25.14
C SER A 121 5.00 -9.31 25.66
N ASP A 122 6.14 -9.87 25.24
CA ASP A 122 7.47 -9.35 25.59
C ASP A 122 7.70 -7.96 24.98
N PHE A 123 7.36 -7.78 23.69
CA PHE A 123 7.38 -6.48 23.03
C PHE A 123 6.56 -5.42 23.79
N ALA A 124 5.34 -5.77 24.22
CA ALA A 124 4.46 -4.85 24.93
C ALA A 124 5.03 -4.40 26.29
N LEU A 125 5.67 -5.32 27.03
CA LEU A 125 6.33 -5.00 28.31
C LEU A 125 7.55 -4.11 28.11
N ARG A 126 8.37 -4.35 27.08
CA ARG A 126 9.51 -3.49 26.77
C ARG A 126 9.08 -2.09 26.36
N ALA A 127 8.04 -1.98 25.53
CA ALA A 127 7.48 -0.70 25.14
C ALA A 127 6.97 0.09 26.36
N ALA A 128 6.32 -0.58 27.31
CA ALA A 128 5.87 0.05 28.56
C ALA A 128 7.06 0.56 29.40
N TYR A 129 8.13 -0.23 29.50
CA TYR A 129 9.34 0.15 30.24
C TYR A 129 9.98 1.44 29.69
N TYR A 130 10.09 1.56 28.35
CA TYR A 130 10.66 2.77 27.73
C TYR A 130 9.79 4.01 27.91
N LEU A 131 8.47 3.84 27.97
CA LEU A 131 7.51 4.91 28.28
C LEU A 131 7.38 5.21 29.77
N LYS A 132 8.26 4.64 30.61
CA LYS A 132 8.27 4.79 32.07
C LYS A 132 6.97 4.32 32.74
N LEU A 133 6.25 3.37 32.14
CA LEU A 133 5.02 2.81 32.68
C LEU A 133 5.31 1.58 33.57
N PRO A 134 4.79 1.54 34.81
CA PRO A 134 4.88 0.36 35.68
C PRO A 134 3.99 -0.77 35.16
N ALA A 135 4.56 -1.69 34.37
CA ALA A 135 3.84 -2.81 33.77
C ALA A 135 4.09 -4.14 34.50
N PHE A 136 3.01 -4.89 34.73
CA PHE A 136 2.98 -6.21 35.35
C PHE A 136 2.44 -7.25 34.36
N GLY A 137 3.04 -8.44 34.36
CA GLY A 137 2.68 -9.53 33.45
C GLY A 137 3.89 -10.16 32.74
N PRO A 138 3.66 -11.00 31.71
CA PRO A 138 2.36 -11.37 31.17
C PRO A 138 1.72 -12.51 31.98
N VAL A 139 0.52 -12.31 32.52
CA VAL A 139 -0.21 -13.32 33.29
C VAL A 139 -0.99 -14.23 32.32
N PRO A 140 -0.80 -15.56 32.34
CA PRO A 140 -1.58 -16.47 31.50
C PRO A 140 -3.03 -16.51 31.94
N LEU A 141 -3.94 -16.24 31.00
CA LEU A 141 -5.37 -16.36 31.22
C LEU A 141 -5.89 -17.71 30.70
N PRO A 142 -7.04 -18.21 31.20
CA PRO A 142 -7.64 -19.46 30.73
C PRO A 142 -7.81 -19.48 29.21
N ARG A 143 -7.37 -20.59 28.59
CA ARG A 143 -7.52 -20.81 27.14
C ARG A 143 -8.98 -21.06 26.77
N ILE A 144 -9.40 -20.56 25.62
CA ILE A 144 -10.72 -20.82 25.06
C ILE A 144 -10.57 -21.92 24.01
N THR A 145 -11.29 -23.02 24.19
CA THR A 145 -11.31 -24.14 23.25
C THR A 145 -12.68 -24.22 22.60
N GLU A 146 -12.72 -24.00 21.28
CA GLU A 146 -13.93 -24.18 20.47
C GLU A 146 -13.75 -25.43 19.61
N ARG A 147 -14.79 -26.26 19.52
CA ARG A 147 -14.79 -27.50 18.75
C ARG A 147 -15.94 -27.51 17.78
N TRP A 148 -15.69 -27.94 16.55
CA TRP A 148 -16.72 -28.12 15.56
C TRP A 148 -16.45 -29.37 14.74
N THR A 149 -17.54 -29.99 14.28
CA THR A 149 -17.49 -31.23 13.52
C THR A 149 -17.99 -30.94 12.12
N VAL A 150 -17.20 -31.26 11.09
CA VAL A 150 -17.52 -30.99 9.68
C VAL A 150 -17.58 -32.32 8.93
N PRO A 151 -18.54 -32.52 8.01
CA PRO A 151 -18.49 -33.64 7.09
C PRO A 151 -17.24 -33.58 6.22
N LYS A 152 -16.54 -34.71 6.05
CA LYS A 152 -15.28 -34.78 5.26
C LYS A 152 -15.47 -34.51 3.75
N SER A 153 -16.70 -34.49 3.26
CA SER A 153 -17.02 -34.39 1.83
C SER A 153 -18.27 -33.52 1.61
N ASN A 154 -18.32 -32.82 0.48
CA ASN A 154 -19.45 -31.97 0.06
C ASN A 154 -20.71 -32.76 -0.32
N PHE A 155 -20.64 -34.09 -0.40
CA PHE A 155 -21.80 -34.94 -0.70
C PHE A 155 -22.64 -35.19 0.55
N VAL A 156 -23.92 -34.79 0.47
CA VAL A 156 -24.90 -34.66 1.56
C VAL A 156 -25.10 -35.94 2.41
N ASN A 157 -24.74 -37.13 1.93
CA ASN A 157 -25.11 -38.41 2.54
C ASN A 157 -23.96 -39.27 3.11
N LYS A 158 -22.79 -38.70 3.42
CA LYS A 158 -21.63 -39.50 3.91
C LYS A 158 -21.41 -39.38 5.43
N LYS A 159 -21.30 -40.54 6.12
CA LYS A 159 -21.16 -40.67 7.59
C LYS A 159 -19.77 -40.31 8.17
N SER A 160 -18.78 -39.95 7.34
CA SER A 160 -17.43 -39.64 7.82
C SER A 160 -17.32 -38.17 8.26
N GLN A 161 -17.18 -37.94 9.56
CA GLN A 161 -17.04 -36.63 10.17
C GLN A 161 -15.59 -36.35 10.59
N GLU A 162 -15.13 -35.11 10.42
CA GLU A 162 -13.85 -34.61 10.94
C GLU A 162 -14.10 -33.61 12.06
N ASN A 163 -13.36 -33.79 13.17
CA ASN A 163 -13.43 -32.89 14.32
C ASN A 163 -12.28 -31.88 14.25
N PHE A 164 -12.63 -30.60 14.33
CA PHE A 164 -11.68 -29.50 14.39
C PHE A 164 -11.73 -28.86 15.78
N GLU A 165 -10.57 -28.47 16.29
CA GLU A 165 -10.41 -27.78 17.57
C GLU A 165 -9.62 -26.49 17.37
N ARG A 166 -10.21 -25.36 17.76
CA ARG A 166 -9.52 -24.06 17.83
C ARG A 166 -9.22 -23.72 19.27
N LYS A 167 -7.93 -23.61 19.58
CA LYS A 167 -7.44 -23.16 20.88
C LYS A 167 -7.01 -21.70 20.78
N THR A 168 -7.70 -20.83 21.49
CA THR A 168 -7.33 -19.41 21.65
C THR A 168 -6.63 -19.24 22.98
N LEU A 169 -5.36 -18.86 22.95
CA LEU A 169 -4.55 -18.58 24.12
C LEU A 169 -4.65 -17.10 24.46
N ARG A 170 -4.59 -16.78 25.75
CA ARG A 170 -4.73 -15.41 26.25
C ARG A 170 -3.63 -15.04 27.25
N ARG A 171 -3.22 -13.78 27.23
CA ARG A 171 -2.29 -13.16 28.20
C ARG A 171 -2.86 -11.83 28.69
N LEU A 172 -2.62 -11.49 29.95
CA LEU A 172 -2.97 -10.21 30.56
C LEU A 172 -1.69 -9.45 30.92
N ILE A 173 -1.64 -8.18 30.55
CA ILE A 173 -0.62 -7.21 30.99
C ILE A 173 -1.37 -6.09 31.70
N GLN A 174 -0.93 -5.72 32.90
CA GLN A 174 -1.56 -4.69 33.71
C GLN A 174 -0.59 -3.53 33.91
N ILE A 175 -1.06 -2.30 33.75
CA ILE A 175 -0.31 -1.09 34.05
C ILE A 175 -0.89 -0.47 35.31
N LYS A 176 0.00 -0.12 36.24
CA LYS A 176 -0.32 0.62 37.45
C LYS A 176 0.35 1.99 37.41
N ASP A 177 -0.29 3.01 37.99
CA ASP A 177 0.22 4.38 38.12
C ASP A 177 0.65 5.04 36.79
N GLY A 178 0.07 4.60 35.67
CA GLY A 178 0.32 5.18 34.35
C GLY A 178 -0.55 6.43 34.13
N HIS A 179 0.09 7.51 33.67
CA HIS A 179 -0.62 8.70 33.20
C HIS A 179 -1.47 8.37 31.95
N PRO A 180 -2.74 8.82 31.85
CA PRO A 180 -3.66 8.42 30.79
C PRO A 180 -3.11 8.67 29.38
N GLU A 181 -2.49 9.82 29.12
CA GLU A 181 -1.94 10.14 27.79
C GLU A 181 -0.81 9.18 27.39
N THR A 182 0.07 8.83 28.33
CA THR A 182 1.18 7.90 28.10
C THR A 182 0.67 6.47 27.87
N VAL A 183 -0.39 6.08 28.57
CA VAL A 183 -1.06 4.78 28.37
C VAL A 183 -1.73 4.72 27.00
N GLU A 184 -2.37 5.81 26.56
CA GLU A 184 -2.95 5.90 25.21
C GLU A 184 -1.88 5.86 24.11
N LEU A 185 -0.76 6.57 24.31
CA LEU A 185 0.38 6.52 23.38
C LEU A 185 0.99 5.11 23.31
N TRP A 186 1.11 4.43 24.45
CA TRP A 186 1.54 3.03 24.50
C TRP A 186 0.59 2.12 23.74
N LEU A 187 -0.72 2.22 23.95
CA LEU A 187 -1.72 1.42 23.23
C LEU A 187 -1.71 1.71 21.71
N ALA A 188 -1.54 2.97 21.31
CA ALA A 188 -1.40 3.36 19.90
C ALA A 188 -0.14 2.76 19.27
N PHE A 189 0.99 2.81 19.98
CA PHE A 189 2.25 2.20 19.55
C PHE A 189 2.11 0.69 19.35
N LEU A 190 1.46 -0.01 20.30
CA LEU A 190 1.21 -1.44 20.17
C LEU A 190 0.28 -1.77 19.00
N LYS A 191 -0.73 -0.94 18.73
CA LYS A 191 -1.64 -1.10 17.59
C LYS A 191 -0.90 -0.95 16.26
N LYS A 192 0.02 0.01 16.15
CA LYS A 192 0.84 0.24 14.95
C LYS A 192 1.75 -0.95 14.64
N HIS A 193 2.29 -1.60 15.67
CA HIS A 193 3.22 -2.71 15.54
C HIS A 193 2.60 -4.10 15.80
N ALA A 194 1.26 -4.21 15.74
CA ALA A 194 0.56 -5.46 16.00
C ALA A 194 0.91 -6.54 14.98
N TYR A 195 1.40 -7.68 15.46
CA TYR A 195 1.69 -8.85 14.60
C TYR A 195 0.41 -9.52 14.12
N TYR A 196 0.46 -10.09 12.91
CA TYR A 196 -0.65 -10.83 12.33
C TYR A 196 -1.11 -11.99 13.23
N GLY A 197 -2.43 -12.08 13.45
CA GLY A 197 -3.04 -13.11 14.28
C GLY A 197 -3.06 -12.80 15.79
N ILE A 198 -2.79 -11.57 16.20
CA ILE A 198 -2.91 -11.12 17.60
C ILE A 198 -4.11 -10.18 17.74
N GLY A 199 -5.07 -10.56 18.57
CA GLY A 199 -6.14 -9.68 19.01
C GLY A 199 -5.78 -8.99 20.32
N MET A 200 -6.15 -7.72 20.44
CA MET A 200 -5.92 -6.90 21.63
C MET A 200 -7.25 -6.37 22.18
N LYS A 201 -7.42 -6.39 23.49
CA LYS A 201 -8.51 -5.71 24.19
C LYS A 201 -7.92 -4.97 25.39
N ALA A 202 -8.05 -3.65 25.42
CA ALA A 202 -7.57 -2.82 26.52
C ALA A 202 -8.75 -2.22 27.30
N ASN A 203 -8.72 -2.33 28.61
CA ASN A 203 -9.60 -1.59 29.52
C ASN A 203 -8.75 -0.49 30.17
N VAL A 204 -9.14 0.77 30.02
CA VAL A 204 -8.41 1.94 30.55
C VAL A 204 -9.27 2.62 31.60
N TRP A 205 -8.66 3.00 32.72
CA TRP A 205 -9.30 3.75 33.80
C TRP A 205 -8.81 5.19 33.79
N GLU A 206 -9.76 6.12 33.84
CA GLU A 206 -9.52 7.56 33.99
C GLU A 206 -9.94 7.98 35.39
N TYR A 207 -9.06 8.70 36.10
CA TYR A 207 -9.31 9.19 37.45
C TYR A 207 -9.39 10.72 37.40
N ASN A 208 -10.56 11.29 37.72
CA ASN A 208 -10.80 12.74 37.75
C ASN A 208 -11.17 13.20 39.16
N GLU A 209 -10.68 14.36 39.58
CA GLU A 209 -10.95 14.92 40.91
C GLU A 209 -12.46 15.19 41.11
N LEU A 210 -12.99 14.76 42.25
CA LEU A 210 -14.39 14.98 42.63
C LEU A 210 -14.63 16.46 42.95
N GLY A 211 -15.33 17.19 42.08
CA GLY A 211 -15.83 18.54 42.37
C GLY A 211 -16.05 19.48 41.20
N VAL A 212 -15.53 19.18 40.00
CA VAL A 212 -15.56 20.11 38.84
C VAL A 212 -16.80 19.89 37.96
N GLY A 213 -17.96 19.72 38.57
CA GLY A 213 -19.24 19.65 37.85
C GLY A 213 -19.88 21.02 37.60
N LYS A 214 -19.56 22.03 38.44
CA LYS A 214 -20.27 23.33 38.44
C LYS A 214 -19.61 24.44 37.64
N THR A 215 -18.31 24.36 37.36
CA THR A 215 -17.58 25.37 36.57
C THR A 215 -17.67 25.15 35.06
N MET A 216 -18.09 23.96 34.62
CA MET A 216 -18.29 23.66 33.19
C MET A 216 -19.62 24.22 32.66
N ASP A 217 -20.69 24.24 33.45
CA ASP A 217 -22.01 24.70 32.96
C ASP A 217 -22.04 26.21 32.66
N VAL A 218 -21.44 27.05 33.52
CA VAL A 218 -21.41 28.51 33.33
C VAL A 218 -20.52 28.93 32.15
N SER A 219 -19.48 28.15 31.86
CA SER A 219 -18.57 28.41 30.73
C SER A 219 -19.17 27.93 29.40
N LEU A 220 -20.05 26.92 29.41
CA LEU A 220 -20.68 26.37 28.21
C LEU A 220 -21.78 27.27 27.64
N GLU A 221 -22.51 28.02 28.47
CA GLU A 221 -23.56 28.95 28.01
C GLU A 221 -22.95 30.16 27.28
N ASN A 222 -21.88 30.73 27.82
CA ASN A 222 -21.16 31.85 27.19
C ASN A 222 -20.43 31.44 25.89
N ILE A 223 -20.01 30.18 25.77
CA ILE A 223 -19.34 29.67 24.56
C ILE A 223 -20.36 29.24 23.48
N LYS A 224 -21.56 28.79 23.86
CA LYS A 224 -22.63 28.42 22.92
C LYS A 224 -23.09 29.60 22.06
N GLY A 225 -23.31 30.78 22.66
CA GLY A 225 -23.76 31.97 21.92
C GLY A 225 -22.77 32.47 20.86
N VAL A 226 -21.47 32.17 21.02
CA VAL A 226 -20.42 32.60 20.07
C VAL A 226 -20.15 31.54 18.98
N MET A 227 -20.49 30.27 19.22
CA MET A 227 -20.22 29.17 18.28
C MET A 227 -21.41 28.70 17.44
N GLU A 228 -22.66 29.07 17.75
CA GLU A 228 -23.84 28.61 16.99
C GLU A 228 -23.83 28.95 15.48
N PRO A 229 -23.41 30.13 14.99
CA PRO A 229 -23.35 30.36 13.55
C PRO A 229 -22.18 29.64 12.86
N LYS A 230 -21.18 29.15 13.62
CA LYS A 230 -20.06 28.34 13.09
C LYS A 230 -20.30 26.82 13.19
N TRP A 231 -21.34 26.37 13.89
CA TRP A 231 -21.61 24.96 14.19
C TRP A 231 -22.75 24.33 13.37
N ALA A 232 -23.41 25.07 12.48
CA ALA A 232 -24.38 24.48 11.54
C ALA A 232 -23.75 23.52 10.51
N HIS A 233 -22.42 23.57 10.31
CA HIS A 233 -21.71 22.79 9.28
C HIS A 233 -20.91 21.59 9.82
N PHE A 234 -20.93 21.29 11.11
CA PHE A 234 -20.03 20.27 11.70
C PHE A 234 -20.76 19.23 12.55
N GLY A 235 -21.57 18.41 11.89
CA GLY A 235 -22.16 17.21 12.47
C GLY A 235 -21.25 15.99 12.34
N ARG A 236 -20.39 15.71 13.32
CA ARG A 236 -19.92 14.34 13.65
C ARG A 236 -19.19 14.26 15.00
N ASN A 237 -19.38 13.13 15.68
CA ASN A 237 -19.01 12.83 17.08
C ASN A 237 -17.56 13.16 17.49
N LYS A 238 -17.43 13.91 18.59
CA LYS A 238 -16.22 14.62 19.05
C LYS A 238 -15.07 13.82 19.70
N ASN A 239 -15.03 12.48 19.67
CA ASN A 239 -13.98 11.71 20.38
C ASN A 239 -13.19 10.69 19.52
N LEU A 240 -13.45 10.59 18.20
CA LEU A 240 -12.59 9.80 17.29
C LEU A 240 -11.32 10.56 16.87
N GLU A 241 -11.39 11.90 16.85
CA GLU A 241 -10.34 12.77 16.32
C GLU A 241 -9.01 12.67 17.07
N THR A 242 -8.99 12.44 18.40
CA THR A 242 -7.73 12.42 19.15
C THR A 242 -6.89 11.19 18.86
N SER A 243 -7.52 10.01 18.76
CA SER A 243 -6.82 8.76 18.44
C SER A 243 -6.40 8.67 16.97
N GLU A 244 -7.19 9.25 16.06
CA GLU A 244 -6.84 9.34 14.64
C GLU A 244 -5.75 10.39 14.42
N LYS A 245 -5.83 11.58 15.05
CA LYS A 245 -4.75 12.58 15.01
C LYS A 245 -3.44 12.09 15.60
N VAL A 246 -3.48 11.31 16.69
CA VAL A 246 -2.26 10.73 17.28
C VAL A 246 -1.68 9.64 16.36
N LEU A 247 -2.52 8.83 15.71
CA LEU A 247 -2.08 7.89 14.66
C LEU A 247 -1.54 8.62 13.42
N GLU A 248 -2.13 9.74 13.03
CA GLU A 248 -1.67 10.64 11.96
C GLU A 248 -0.32 11.28 12.31
N LEU A 249 -0.15 11.75 13.56
CA LEU A 249 1.10 12.29 14.09
C LEU A 249 2.20 11.20 14.14
N MET A 250 1.86 9.99 14.57
CA MET A 250 2.80 8.86 14.56
C MET A 250 3.09 8.30 13.16
N ASN A 251 2.24 8.57 12.17
CA ASN A 251 2.47 8.20 10.76
C ASN A 251 3.22 9.29 9.99
N THR A 252 3.10 10.56 10.41
CA THR A 252 3.89 11.69 9.90
C THR A 252 5.30 11.71 10.49
N GLU A 253 5.48 11.23 11.73
CA GLU A 253 6.80 10.97 12.30
C GLU A 253 7.39 9.65 11.82
N ASN A 254 7.90 9.74 10.60
CA ASN A 254 8.72 8.74 9.94
C ASN A 254 9.98 8.43 10.82
N PRO A 255 10.37 7.16 11.05
CA PRO A 255 11.57 6.80 11.81
C PRO A 255 12.89 7.31 11.19
N SER A 256 12.84 8.00 10.05
CA SER A 256 13.95 8.71 9.43
C SER A 256 14.39 9.98 10.20
N ASN A 257 13.56 10.54 11.08
CA ASN A 257 13.92 11.80 11.78
C ASN A 257 14.85 11.62 13.00
N ILE A 258 14.88 10.46 13.65
CA ILE A 258 15.85 10.21 14.73
C ILE A 258 17.29 10.11 14.18
N ARG A 259 17.44 9.82 12.88
CA ARG A 259 18.75 9.81 12.19
C ARG A 259 19.18 11.20 11.68
N ARG A 260 18.27 12.19 11.64
CA ARG A 260 18.56 13.55 11.16
C ARG A 260 19.15 14.48 12.22
N LEU A 261 18.89 14.23 13.51
CA LEU A 261 19.48 15.03 14.60
C LEU A 261 21.00 14.85 14.73
N SER A 262 21.58 13.81 14.11
CA SER A 262 23.04 13.64 14.00
C SER A 262 23.61 14.01 12.61
N SER A 263 22.77 14.48 11.68
CA SER A 263 23.19 14.86 10.32
C SER A 263 22.85 16.33 9.99
N ALA A 264 22.86 17.20 11.00
CA ALA A 264 22.78 18.64 10.80
C ALA A 264 24.11 19.14 10.22
N ILE A 265 24.29 18.90 8.91
CA ILE A 265 25.03 19.62 7.85
C ILE A 265 25.01 18.64 6.66
N GLN A 266 23.85 18.48 6.01
CA GLN A 266 23.78 17.96 4.65
C GLN A 266 22.77 18.80 3.89
N THR A 267 23.23 19.47 2.84
CA THR A 267 22.40 20.12 1.82
C THR A 267 21.23 19.21 1.42
N PRO A 268 20.02 19.74 1.19
CA PRO A 268 18.89 18.92 0.78
C PRO A 268 19.28 18.11 -0.47
N PRO A 269 18.97 16.81 -0.53
CA PRO A 269 19.33 15.99 -1.69
C PRO A 269 18.67 16.56 -2.94
N ARG A 270 19.46 16.74 -4.01
CA ARG A 270 18.96 17.21 -5.31
C ARG A 270 17.78 16.34 -5.76
N GLN A 271 16.65 16.97 -6.05
CA GLN A 271 15.48 16.26 -6.53
C GLN A 271 15.73 15.73 -7.95
N VAL A 272 15.36 14.47 -8.16
CA VAL A 272 15.37 13.79 -9.45
C VAL A 272 13.97 13.23 -9.71
N ILE A 273 13.37 13.66 -10.82
CA ILE A 273 12.04 13.22 -11.26
C ILE A 273 12.24 12.29 -12.46
N PHE A 274 11.73 11.07 -12.37
CA PHE A 274 11.78 10.09 -13.46
C PHE A 274 10.38 9.68 -13.90
N SER A 275 10.12 9.65 -15.20
CA SER A 275 8.88 9.07 -15.75
C SER A 275 9.11 8.39 -17.09
N GLY A 276 8.34 7.32 -17.34
CA GLY A 276 8.45 6.49 -18.53
C GLY A 276 7.15 6.41 -19.32
N ILE A 277 7.23 6.41 -20.66
CA ILE A 277 6.10 6.19 -21.56
C ILE A 277 6.38 5.09 -22.59
N GLN A 278 5.46 4.14 -22.75
CA GLN A 278 5.61 3.06 -23.73
C GLN A 278 5.47 3.58 -25.17
N PRO A 279 6.34 3.15 -26.10
CA PRO A 279 6.27 3.49 -27.52
C PRO A 279 5.16 2.70 -28.20
N THR A 280 3.96 3.25 -28.18
CA THR A 280 2.77 2.66 -28.83
C THR A 280 2.24 3.59 -29.93
N GLY A 281 3.14 4.34 -30.57
CA GLY A 281 2.83 5.43 -31.50
C GLY A 281 2.29 6.67 -30.80
N ILE A 282 1.64 7.52 -31.58
CA ILE A 282 1.15 8.83 -31.15
C ILE A 282 0.27 8.71 -29.88
N PRO A 283 0.62 9.39 -28.77
CA PRO A 283 -0.20 9.51 -27.57
C PRO A 283 -1.62 9.99 -27.85
N HIS A 284 -2.58 9.47 -27.07
CA HIS A 284 -3.96 9.97 -27.10
C HIS A 284 -4.20 11.01 -25.99
N LEU A 285 -5.33 11.71 -26.03
CA LEU A 285 -5.72 12.74 -25.08
C LEU A 285 -5.67 12.24 -23.62
N GLY A 286 -6.07 10.99 -23.37
CA GLY A 286 -5.94 10.39 -22.04
C GLY A 286 -4.49 10.27 -21.52
N ASN A 287 -3.48 10.08 -22.39
CA ASN A 287 -2.07 10.11 -21.98
C ASN A 287 -1.61 11.54 -21.73
N TYR A 288 -2.06 12.47 -22.60
CA TYR A 288 -1.74 13.88 -22.49
C TYR A 288 -2.21 14.48 -21.17
N LEU A 289 -3.51 14.35 -20.88
CA LEU A 289 -4.12 14.85 -19.66
C LEU A 289 -3.67 14.07 -18.41
N GLY A 290 -3.38 12.77 -18.55
CA GLY A 290 -3.00 11.92 -17.42
C GLY A 290 -1.58 12.17 -16.90
N ALA A 291 -0.62 12.48 -17.78
CA ALA A 291 0.78 12.60 -17.40
C ALA A 291 1.56 13.66 -18.19
N LEU A 292 1.41 13.73 -19.52
CA LEU A 292 2.31 14.53 -20.35
C LEU A 292 2.16 16.04 -20.12
N LYS A 293 0.94 16.54 -19.89
CA LYS A 293 0.71 17.94 -19.52
C LYS A 293 1.46 18.28 -18.23
N GLN A 294 1.37 17.42 -17.23
CA GLN A 294 2.08 17.58 -15.96
C GLN A 294 3.60 17.58 -16.17
N TRP A 295 4.13 16.78 -17.10
CA TRP A 295 5.56 16.82 -17.41
C TRP A 295 5.99 18.17 -17.96
N VAL A 296 5.18 18.80 -18.83
CA VAL A 296 5.45 20.15 -19.31
C VAL A 296 5.42 21.14 -18.16
N ASP A 297 4.36 21.11 -17.35
CA ASP A 297 4.19 22.01 -16.18
C ASP A 297 5.34 21.84 -15.16
N LEU A 298 5.86 20.62 -14.99
CA LEU A 298 7.01 20.33 -14.12
C LEU A 298 8.30 20.98 -14.60
N GLN A 299 8.50 21.22 -15.89
CA GLN A 299 9.72 21.86 -16.40
C GLN A 299 9.89 23.30 -15.89
N ASP A 300 8.78 24.00 -15.70
CA ASP A 300 8.73 25.41 -15.32
C ASP A 300 8.48 25.62 -13.82
N SER A 301 7.76 24.70 -13.17
CA SER A 301 7.39 24.83 -11.75
C SER A 301 8.48 24.37 -10.77
N VAL A 302 9.38 23.46 -11.17
CA VAL A 302 10.41 22.94 -10.27
C VAL A 302 11.73 23.71 -10.40
N PRO A 303 12.54 23.80 -9.32
CA PRO A 303 13.84 24.46 -9.35
C PRO A 303 14.74 23.98 -10.49
N ALA A 304 15.58 24.87 -11.04
CA ALA A 304 16.47 24.57 -12.16
C ALA A 304 17.47 23.44 -11.85
N GLU A 305 17.80 23.24 -10.58
CA GLU A 305 18.68 22.17 -10.08
C GLU A 305 18.04 20.78 -10.06
N THR A 306 16.70 20.70 -10.16
CA THR A 306 15.98 19.43 -10.22
C THR A 306 16.19 18.76 -11.57
N LYS A 307 16.70 17.52 -11.55
CA LYS A 307 16.90 16.72 -12.77
C LYS A 307 15.56 16.13 -13.22
N LEU A 308 15.17 16.39 -14.47
CA LEU A 308 13.98 15.83 -15.10
C LEU A 308 14.41 14.78 -16.12
N ILE A 309 13.92 13.54 -15.96
CA ILE A 309 14.30 12.41 -16.78
C ILE A 309 13.03 11.74 -17.34
N TYR A 310 12.92 11.73 -18.66
CA TYR A 310 11.79 11.16 -19.38
C TYR A 310 12.28 10.09 -20.35
N SER A 311 11.82 8.85 -20.14
CA SER A 311 12.25 7.70 -20.95
C SER A 311 11.12 7.17 -21.82
N VAL A 312 11.43 6.90 -23.09
CA VAL A 312 10.56 6.09 -23.94
C VAL A 312 10.94 4.63 -23.73
N VAL A 313 10.06 3.90 -23.03
CA VAL A 313 10.34 2.57 -22.46
C VAL A 313 10.06 1.43 -23.45
N ASP A 314 11.00 1.23 -24.37
CA ASP A 314 10.90 0.22 -25.43
C ASP A 314 11.19 -1.22 -24.97
N LEU A 315 11.98 -1.42 -23.91
CA LEU A 315 12.16 -2.76 -23.31
C LEU A 315 10.85 -3.27 -22.68
N HIS A 316 10.03 -2.37 -22.13
CA HIS A 316 8.69 -2.72 -21.65
C HIS A 316 7.73 -3.09 -22.79
N ALA A 317 7.88 -2.50 -23.98
CA ALA A 317 6.99 -2.76 -25.11
C ALA A 317 7.14 -4.19 -25.67
N ILE A 318 8.34 -4.76 -25.61
CA ILE A 318 8.65 -6.11 -26.12
C ILE A 318 8.25 -7.24 -25.16
N THR A 319 7.68 -6.93 -24.00
CA THR A 319 7.05 -7.93 -23.10
C THR A 319 5.88 -8.66 -23.77
N VAL A 320 5.30 -8.02 -24.79
CA VAL A 320 4.34 -8.58 -25.75
C VAL A 320 4.98 -8.58 -27.14
N PRO A 321 4.75 -9.57 -28.02
CA PRO A 321 5.30 -9.57 -29.36
C PRO A 321 4.99 -8.28 -30.14
N GLN A 322 6.01 -7.68 -30.73
CA GLN A 322 5.91 -6.46 -31.54
C GLN A 322 6.44 -6.70 -32.95
N ASP A 323 5.90 -5.97 -33.92
CA ASP A 323 6.52 -5.87 -35.24
C ASP A 323 7.74 -4.92 -35.18
N PRO A 324 8.95 -5.35 -35.60
CA PRO A 324 10.16 -4.53 -35.48
C PRO A 324 10.13 -3.22 -36.28
N HIS A 325 9.49 -3.20 -37.44
CA HIS A 325 9.37 -1.96 -38.23
C HIS A 325 8.45 -0.96 -37.53
N ARG A 326 7.30 -1.43 -37.06
CA ARG A 326 6.34 -0.63 -36.32
C ARG A 326 6.87 -0.13 -34.98
N LEU A 327 7.61 -0.94 -34.23
CA LEU A 327 8.22 -0.50 -32.97
C LEU A 327 9.23 0.63 -33.20
N ARG A 328 10.07 0.52 -34.24
CA ARG A 328 11.01 1.59 -34.62
C ARG A 328 10.28 2.89 -34.98
N GLN A 329 9.20 2.78 -35.76
CA GLN A 329 8.35 3.93 -36.07
C GLN A 329 7.76 4.54 -34.79
N TYR A 330 7.16 3.72 -33.93
CA TYR A 330 6.52 4.17 -32.69
C TYR A 330 7.47 4.83 -31.70
N LYS A 331 8.73 4.37 -31.62
CA LYS A 331 9.76 5.05 -30.84
C LYS A 331 10.01 6.48 -31.33
N ARG A 332 10.13 6.66 -32.66
CA ARG A 332 10.33 7.98 -33.28
C ARG A 332 9.11 8.88 -33.08
N GLU A 333 7.90 8.37 -33.35
CA GLU A 333 6.65 9.11 -33.17
C GLU A 333 6.44 9.53 -31.71
N ALA A 334 6.74 8.65 -30.75
CA ALA A 334 6.61 8.96 -29.33
C ALA A 334 7.57 10.09 -28.93
N LEU A 335 8.85 9.99 -29.30
CA LEU A 335 9.86 11.03 -29.02
C LEU A 335 9.47 12.36 -29.67
N ALA A 336 9.09 12.34 -30.96
CA ALA A 336 8.63 13.53 -31.66
C ALA A 336 7.41 14.17 -31.01
N THR A 337 6.46 13.36 -30.51
CA THR A 337 5.29 13.87 -29.80
C THR A 337 5.67 14.53 -28.46
N LEU A 338 6.63 13.97 -27.71
CA LEU A 338 7.10 14.58 -26.46
C LEU A 338 7.71 15.98 -26.72
N LEU A 339 8.52 16.10 -27.77
CA LEU A 339 9.08 17.40 -28.19
C LEU A 339 7.97 18.37 -28.64
N ALA A 340 7.02 17.88 -29.45
CA ALA A 340 5.93 18.68 -29.98
C ALA A 340 4.97 19.20 -28.90
N ILE A 341 4.77 18.43 -27.82
CA ILE A 341 3.97 18.85 -26.66
C ILE A 341 4.67 19.98 -25.89
N GLY A 342 5.99 20.08 -25.95
CA GLY A 342 6.78 21.14 -25.31
C GLY A 342 7.81 20.64 -24.29
N ILE A 343 8.17 19.36 -24.30
CA ILE A 343 9.32 18.90 -23.52
C ILE A 343 10.60 19.40 -24.20
N ARG A 344 11.41 20.15 -23.46
CA ARG A 344 12.65 20.78 -23.92
C ARG A 344 13.87 19.92 -23.58
N PRO A 345 14.64 19.41 -24.57
CA PRO A 345 15.85 18.62 -24.34
C PRO A 345 16.95 19.34 -23.55
N GLU A 346 16.92 20.67 -23.55
CA GLU A 346 17.88 21.50 -22.82
C GLU A 346 17.59 21.48 -21.31
N ARG A 347 16.32 21.31 -20.93
CA ARG A 347 15.85 21.30 -19.53
C ARG A 347 15.68 19.88 -18.96
N SER A 348 15.40 18.91 -19.82
CA SER A 348 15.04 17.54 -19.46
C SER A 348 15.83 16.51 -20.26
N ILE A 349 16.18 15.38 -19.64
CA ILE A 349 16.86 14.27 -20.30
C ILE A 349 15.80 13.38 -20.97
N LEU A 350 15.81 13.33 -22.30
CA LEU A 350 14.91 12.52 -23.13
C LEU A 350 15.68 11.41 -23.83
N PHE A 351 15.32 10.14 -23.62
CA PHE A 351 16.08 9.03 -24.22
C PHE A 351 15.23 7.76 -24.43
N TYR A 352 15.74 6.84 -25.24
CA TYR A 352 15.20 5.48 -25.35
C TYR A 352 15.79 4.58 -24.27
N GLN A 353 14.94 3.84 -23.56
CA GLN A 353 15.36 2.93 -22.48
C GLN A 353 16.44 1.94 -22.94
N SER A 354 16.29 1.34 -24.12
CA SER A 354 17.28 0.41 -24.70
C SER A 354 18.65 1.03 -25.01
N SER A 355 18.76 2.35 -25.11
CA SER A 355 20.03 3.06 -25.36
C SER A 355 20.93 3.17 -24.13
N VAL A 356 20.44 2.73 -22.95
CA VAL A 356 21.15 2.72 -21.67
C VAL A 356 21.14 1.29 -21.10
N GLN A 357 22.26 0.59 -21.22
CA GLN A 357 22.36 -0.84 -20.83
C GLN A 357 22.17 -1.08 -19.33
N ALA A 358 22.47 -0.07 -18.51
CA ALA A 358 22.34 -0.10 -17.05
C ALA A 358 20.93 -0.47 -16.56
N HIS A 359 19.87 -0.18 -17.33
CA HIS A 359 18.50 -0.62 -16.99
C HIS A 359 18.39 -2.14 -16.90
N ALA A 360 18.93 -2.86 -17.88
CA ALA A 360 18.89 -4.32 -17.93
C ALA A 360 19.84 -4.94 -16.90
N GLU A 361 21.00 -4.32 -16.70
CA GLU A 361 21.98 -4.77 -15.70
C GLU A 361 21.43 -4.65 -14.28
N LEU A 362 20.88 -3.48 -13.91
CA LEU A 362 20.28 -3.29 -12.59
C LEU A 362 19.04 -4.16 -12.40
N MET A 363 18.23 -4.37 -13.45
CA MET A 363 17.11 -5.32 -13.40
C MET A 363 17.57 -6.71 -12.97
N TRP A 364 18.69 -7.20 -13.51
CA TRP A 364 19.23 -8.51 -13.14
C TRP A 364 19.64 -8.55 -11.66
N ILE A 365 20.39 -7.56 -11.20
CA ILE A 365 20.83 -7.46 -9.79
C ILE A 365 19.62 -7.40 -8.85
N LEU A 366 18.62 -6.56 -9.16
CA LEU A 366 17.40 -6.46 -8.37
C LEU A 366 16.58 -7.75 -8.38
N SER A 367 16.57 -8.49 -9.50
CA SER A 367 15.87 -9.77 -9.61
C SER A 367 16.41 -10.81 -8.62
N CYS A 368 17.68 -10.74 -8.25
CA CYS A 368 18.29 -11.62 -7.24
C CYS A 368 17.81 -11.35 -5.81
N THR A 369 17.26 -10.15 -5.55
CA THR A 369 16.73 -9.75 -4.22
C THR A 369 15.20 -9.72 -4.17
N ALA A 370 14.54 -9.73 -5.33
CA ALA A 370 13.10 -9.68 -5.46
C ALA A 370 12.44 -11.05 -5.19
N SER A 371 11.41 -11.08 -4.33
CA SER A 371 10.65 -12.30 -4.06
C SER A 371 9.67 -12.64 -5.18
N THR A 372 9.80 -13.84 -5.75
CA THR A 372 8.86 -14.40 -6.74
C THR A 372 7.42 -14.46 -6.24
N GLY A 373 7.23 -14.67 -4.92
CA GLY A 373 5.91 -14.68 -4.29
C GLY A 373 5.24 -13.31 -4.28
N TYR A 374 6.01 -12.22 -4.23
CA TYR A 374 5.45 -10.87 -4.31
C TYR A 374 4.97 -10.56 -5.73
N LEU A 375 5.80 -10.86 -6.74
CA LEU A 375 5.47 -10.66 -8.15
C LEU A 375 4.20 -11.43 -8.56
N SER A 376 4.03 -12.67 -8.11
CA SER A 376 2.84 -13.48 -8.43
C SER A 376 1.53 -12.96 -7.81
N ARG A 377 1.60 -12.09 -6.80
CA ARG A 377 0.43 -11.48 -6.15
C ARG A 377 0.03 -10.13 -6.76
N MET A 378 0.82 -9.56 -7.66
CA MET A 378 0.50 -8.28 -8.30
C MET A 378 -0.82 -8.35 -9.08
N THR A 379 -1.63 -7.30 -8.97
CA THR A 379 -2.98 -7.26 -9.55
C THR A 379 -2.95 -7.32 -11.07
N GLN A 380 -2.00 -6.61 -11.71
CA GLN A 380 -1.85 -6.60 -13.15
C GLN A 380 -1.45 -7.98 -13.71
N TRP A 381 -0.58 -8.71 -13.00
CA TRP A 381 -0.24 -10.09 -13.34
C TRP A 381 -1.46 -11.00 -13.31
N LYS A 382 -2.29 -10.92 -12.26
CA LYS A 382 -3.53 -11.71 -12.16
C LYS A 382 -4.49 -11.40 -13.30
N VAL A 383 -4.76 -10.12 -13.57
CA VAL A 383 -5.67 -9.69 -14.65
C VAL A 383 -5.18 -10.20 -16.01
N TRP A 384 -3.89 -10.05 -16.30
CA TRP A 384 -3.34 -10.50 -17.58
C TRP A 384 -3.30 -12.02 -17.71
N SER A 385 -3.01 -12.73 -16.61
CA SER A 385 -3.08 -14.19 -16.58
C SER A 385 -4.49 -14.70 -16.87
N ILE A 386 -5.51 -14.05 -16.30
CA ILE A 386 -6.93 -14.38 -16.53
C ILE A 386 -7.36 -14.03 -17.98
N MET A 387 -6.86 -12.92 -18.52
CA MET A 387 -7.20 -12.49 -19.88
C MET A 387 -6.64 -13.43 -20.96
N ASN A 388 -5.44 -13.98 -20.75
CA ASN A 388 -4.85 -14.94 -21.69
C ASN A 388 -5.38 -16.36 -21.55
N SER A 389 -5.90 -16.74 -20.38
CA SER A 389 -6.60 -18.03 -20.22
C SER A 389 -7.98 -18.03 -20.89
N SER A 390 -8.64 -16.88 -20.99
CA SER A 390 -9.99 -16.75 -21.58
C SER A 390 -10.00 -16.63 -23.11
N THR A 391 -8.87 -16.33 -23.76
CA THR A 391 -8.77 -16.26 -25.23
C THR A 391 -8.60 -17.63 -25.92
N ALA A 392 -8.68 -18.74 -25.17
CA ALA A 392 -8.41 -20.09 -25.66
C ALA A 392 -9.64 -20.88 -26.16
N SER A 393 -10.79 -20.24 -26.37
CA SER A 393 -11.93 -20.89 -27.05
C SER A 393 -12.09 -20.34 -28.47
N THR A 394 -11.43 -20.98 -29.43
CA THR A 394 -11.66 -20.76 -30.86
C THR A 394 -12.89 -21.57 -31.27
N ASN A 395 -14.06 -20.92 -31.23
CA ASN A 395 -15.14 -21.01 -32.20
C ASN A 395 -16.25 -20.05 -31.75
N GLY A 396 -16.58 -19.09 -32.61
CA GLY A 396 -17.34 -17.88 -32.28
C GLY A 396 -18.53 -18.09 -31.34
N LYS A 397 -18.39 -17.60 -30.10
CA LYS A 397 -19.44 -17.09 -29.22
C LYS A 397 -18.75 -16.45 -28.03
N GLN A 398 -18.77 -15.12 -27.97
CA GLN A 398 -18.37 -14.38 -26.78
C GLN A 398 -19.32 -14.75 -25.64
N SER A 399 -18.89 -15.70 -24.82
CA SER A 399 -19.58 -16.09 -23.59
C SER A 399 -18.89 -15.38 -22.43
N LYS A 400 -19.56 -14.36 -21.92
CA LYS A 400 -19.26 -13.70 -20.65
C LYS A 400 -19.69 -14.67 -19.54
N LEU A 401 -18.85 -15.64 -19.18
CA LEU A 401 -19.15 -16.61 -18.13
C LEU A 401 -18.17 -16.51 -16.97
N SER A 402 -18.74 -16.16 -15.82
CA SER A 402 -18.20 -16.27 -14.47
C SER A 402 -17.66 -17.66 -14.16
N LEU A 403 -16.40 -17.81 -13.74
CA LEU A 403 -15.93 -19.01 -13.03
C LEU A 403 -14.81 -18.73 -12.01
N SER A 404 -15.10 -19.20 -10.79
CA SER A 404 -14.28 -19.70 -9.66
C SER A 404 -12.92 -19.08 -9.33
N GLU A 405 -12.81 -18.56 -8.11
CA GLU A 405 -11.59 -18.05 -7.44
C GLU A 405 -10.51 -19.12 -7.14
N ASP A 406 -10.80 -20.41 -7.38
CA ASP A 406 -9.93 -21.55 -7.04
C ASP A 406 -9.15 -22.12 -8.24
N ALA A 407 -8.75 -21.28 -9.20
CA ALA A 407 -7.79 -21.70 -10.20
C ALA A 407 -6.39 -21.80 -9.56
N ASN A 408 -6.00 -23.01 -9.15
CA ASN A 408 -4.64 -23.32 -8.75
C ASN A 408 -3.65 -22.75 -9.77
N ALA A 409 -2.72 -21.90 -9.33
CA ALA A 409 -1.67 -21.26 -10.14
C ALA A 409 -0.63 -22.25 -10.75
N MET A 410 -0.98 -23.54 -10.83
CA MET A 410 -0.15 -24.66 -11.22
C MET A 410 -0.69 -25.41 -12.46
N ASP A 411 -1.64 -24.86 -13.20
CA ASP A 411 -2.16 -25.53 -14.40
C ASP A 411 -1.19 -25.38 -15.60
N THR A 412 -0.66 -26.51 -16.07
CA THR A 412 0.51 -26.58 -16.97
C THR A 412 0.23 -26.03 -18.38
N SER A 413 -1.01 -26.06 -18.86
CA SER A 413 -1.37 -25.59 -20.21
C SER A 413 -1.49 -24.06 -20.31
N ASN A 414 -1.83 -23.38 -19.21
CA ASN A 414 -1.90 -21.91 -19.14
C ASN A 414 -0.52 -21.28 -18.89
N LYS A 415 0.42 -22.00 -18.24
CA LYS A 415 1.80 -21.53 -17.99
C LYS A 415 2.61 -21.30 -19.27
N ALA A 416 2.43 -22.11 -20.32
CA ALA A 416 3.22 -22.00 -21.55
C ALA A 416 2.97 -20.70 -22.35
N LYS A 417 1.82 -20.04 -22.13
CA LYS A 417 1.47 -18.77 -22.79
C LYS A 417 1.99 -17.54 -22.04
N LEU A 418 2.25 -17.66 -20.74
CA LEU A 418 2.75 -16.56 -19.90
C LEU A 418 4.26 -16.39 -20.10
N LYS A 419 4.69 -15.21 -20.58
CA LYS A 419 6.11 -14.92 -20.84
C LYS A 419 6.80 -14.38 -19.58
N LEU A 420 8.05 -14.79 -19.36
CA LEU A 420 8.88 -14.33 -18.23
C LEU A 420 9.03 -12.79 -18.22
N GLY A 421 9.17 -12.16 -19.38
CA GLY A 421 9.28 -10.70 -19.48
C GLY A 421 8.08 -9.99 -18.86
N LEU A 422 6.86 -10.50 -19.06
CA LEU A 422 5.68 -9.92 -18.46
C LEU A 422 5.54 -10.24 -16.95
N PHE A 423 6.15 -11.31 -16.48
CA PHE A 423 6.22 -11.57 -15.04
C PHE A 423 7.22 -10.64 -14.33
N SER A 424 8.32 -10.30 -15.02
CA SER A 424 9.48 -9.60 -14.46
C SER A 424 9.53 -8.10 -14.78
N TYR A 425 8.66 -7.56 -15.65
CA TYR A 425 8.67 -6.13 -15.97
C TYR A 425 8.54 -5.20 -14.75
N PRO A 426 7.86 -5.55 -13.62
CA PRO A 426 7.86 -4.67 -12.45
C PRO A 426 9.26 -4.49 -11.84
N VAL A 427 10.15 -5.49 -11.98
CA VAL A 427 11.56 -5.38 -11.58
C VAL A 427 12.31 -4.48 -12.54
N LEU A 428 12.04 -4.58 -13.84
CA LEU A 428 12.60 -3.64 -14.83
C LEU A 428 12.14 -2.21 -14.56
N GLN A 429 10.87 -2.00 -14.22
CA GLN A 429 10.33 -0.70 -13.84
C GLN A 429 11.01 -0.15 -12.58
N ALA A 430 11.29 -1.00 -11.59
CA ALA A 430 12.07 -0.60 -10.42
C ALA A 430 13.51 -0.21 -10.82
N ALA A 431 14.16 -0.97 -11.70
CA ALA A 431 15.49 -0.64 -12.21
C ALA A 431 15.50 0.71 -12.95
N ASP A 432 14.48 0.99 -13.77
CA ASP A 432 14.35 2.26 -14.49
C ASP A 432 14.35 3.48 -13.58
N ILE A 433 13.70 3.36 -12.43
CA ILE A 433 13.59 4.43 -11.44
C ILE A 433 14.89 4.54 -10.63
N LEU A 434 15.40 3.40 -10.14
CA LEU A 434 16.49 3.35 -9.18
C LEU A 434 17.86 3.63 -9.82
N VAL A 435 18.06 3.28 -11.09
CA VAL A 435 19.33 3.51 -11.79
C VAL A 435 19.68 5.00 -11.89
N HIS A 436 18.67 5.87 -11.91
CA HIS A 436 18.86 7.33 -11.92
C HIS A 436 18.71 7.98 -10.53
N ARG A 437 18.60 7.16 -9.46
CA ARG A 437 18.34 7.64 -8.08
C ARG A 437 17.14 8.58 -8.02
N ALA A 438 16.09 8.26 -8.78
CA ALA A 438 14.90 9.08 -8.86
C ALA A 438 14.26 9.21 -7.47
N THR A 439 14.14 10.46 -7.02
CA THR A 439 13.49 10.79 -5.74
C THR A 439 11.97 10.84 -5.87
N HIS A 440 11.46 11.18 -7.06
CA HIS A 440 10.04 11.38 -7.28
C HIS A 440 9.64 10.76 -8.63
N VAL A 441 8.47 10.13 -8.66
CA VAL A 441 7.95 9.46 -9.86
C VAL A 441 6.49 9.85 -10.07
N PRO A 442 6.15 10.61 -11.14
CA PRO A 442 4.78 10.93 -11.46
C PRO A 442 4.14 9.72 -12.14
N VAL A 443 3.14 9.13 -11.49
CA VAL A 443 2.40 7.96 -11.97
C VAL A 443 0.91 8.10 -11.71
N GLY A 444 0.12 7.48 -12.58
CA GLY A 444 -1.31 7.31 -12.33
C GLY A 444 -1.59 6.29 -11.24
N GLU A 445 -2.79 6.35 -10.66
CA GLU A 445 -3.24 5.49 -9.55
C GLU A 445 -3.08 3.98 -9.84
N ASP A 446 -3.32 3.56 -11.10
CA ASP A 446 -3.17 2.17 -11.59
C ASP A 446 -1.75 1.59 -11.38
N GLN A 447 -0.73 2.44 -11.24
CA GLN A 447 0.70 2.09 -11.17
C GLN A 447 1.30 2.24 -9.77
N SER A 448 0.50 2.66 -8.77
CA SER A 448 0.92 2.82 -7.38
C SER A 448 1.54 1.54 -6.79
N GLN A 449 0.95 0.38 -7.09
CA GLN A 449 1.45 -0.92 -6.62
C GLN A 449 2.87 -1.23 -7.11
N HIS A 450 3.23 -0.86 -8.34
CA HIS A 450 4.58 -1.08 -8.85
C HIS A 450 5.60 -0.14 -8.23
N LEU A 451 5.18 1.08 -7.87
CA LEU A 451 6.06 2.01 -7.19
C LEU A 451 6.34 1.58 -5.74
N GLU A 452 5.34 1.03 -5.04
CA GLU A 452 5.59 0.36 -3.74
C GLU A 452 6.56 -0.80 -3.87
N PHE A 453 6.46 -1.57 -4.95
CA PHE A 453 7.42 -2.64 -5.23
C PHE A 453 8.83 -2.09 -5.47
N ALA A 454 8.98 -0.99 -6.23
CA ALA A 454 10.27 -0.35 -6.44
C ALA A 454 10.90 0.14 -5.13
N ARG A 455 10.11 0.67 -4.19
CA ARG A 455 10.58 0.98 -2.83
C ARG A 455 11.06 -0.28 -2.10
N GLY A 456 10.26 -1.34 -2.13
CA GLY A 456 10.63 -2.63 -1.53
C GLY A 456 11.93 -3.20 -2.11
N CYS A 457 12.17 -3.06 -3.41
CA CYS A 457 13.43 -3.42 -4.06
C CYS A 457 14.60 -2.58 -3.54
N ALA A 458 14.43 -1.26 -3.45
CA ALA A 458 15.47 -0.37 -2.92
C ALA A 458 15.80 -0.70 -1.45
N ASP A 459 14.79 -0.90 -0.61
CA ASP A 459 14.97 -1.23 0.80
C ASP A 459 15.64 -2.60 1.00
N SER A 460 15.24 -3.60 0.22
CA SER A 460 15.85 -4.94 0.24
C SER A 460 17.32 -4.92 -0.16
N PHE A 461 17.64 -4.19 -1.25
CA PHE A 461 19.02 -4.00 -1.68
C PHE A 461 19.83 -3.26 -0.61
N ASN A 462 19.31 -2.16 -0.08
CA ASN A 462 19.97 -1.35 0.94
C ASN A 462 20.19 -2.09 2.26
N HIS A 463 19.27 -2.97 2.63
CA HIS A 463 19.39 -3.83 3.80
C HIS A 463 20.55 -4.83 3.64
N THR A 464 20.74 -5.34 2.43
CA THR A 464 21.76 -6.35 2.12
C THR A 464 23.15 -5.74 1.93
N TYR A 465 23.26 -4.63 1.19
CA TYR A 465 24.52 -4.09 0.67
C TYR A 465 24.91 -2.69 1.18
N LYS A 466 24.20 -2.13 2.18
CA LYS A 466 24.28 -0.73 2.68
C LYS A 466 23.44 0.26 1.84
N PRO A 467 23.05 1.44 2.39
CA PRO A 467 22.12 2.33 1.71
C PRO A 467 22.75 3.09 0.54
N HIS A 468 22.69 2.50 -0.65
CA HIS A 468 23.17 3.07 -1.90
C HIS A 468 22.03 3.58 -2.81
N LEU A 469 20.86 2.94 -2.77
CA LEU A 469 19.68 3.29 -3.55
C LEU A 469 18.72 4.19 -2.75
N ILE A 470 17.99 5.07 -3.43
CA ILE A 470 17.02 5.98 -2.80
C ILE A 470 15.61 5.44 -3.09
N PRO A 471 14.77 5.16 -2.08
CA PRO A 471 13.38 4.78 -2.31
C PRO A 471 12.60 5.98 -2.87
N PRO A 472 11.90 5.84 -4.02
CA PRO A 472 11.23 6.95 -4.71
C PRO A 472 9.89 7.33 -4.05
N GLU A 473 9.53 8.61 -4.06
CA GLU A 473 8.21 9.12 -3.66
C GLU A 473 7.25 9.20 -4.85
N THR A 474 5.95 9.03 -4.58
CA THR A 474 4.91 9.10 -5.62
C THR A 474 4.44 10.54 -5.79
N ILE A 475 4.47 11.05 -7.02
CA ILE A 475 3.69 12.24 -7.36
C ILE A 475 2.40 11.75 -8.03
N LEU A 476 1.27 11.88 -7.33
CA LEU A 476 -0.03 11.53 -7.90
C LEU A 476 -0.46 12.63 -8.88
N SER A 477 -0.81 12.22 -10.09
CA SER A 477 -1.42 13.15 -11.05
C SER A 477 -2.85 13.49 -10.59
N PRO A 478 -3.26 14.77 -10.62
CA PRO A 478 -4.63 15.18 -10.29
C PRO A 478 -5.66 14.66 -11.30
N ALA A 479 -5.23 14.26 -12.50
CA ALA A 479 -6.10 13.82 -13.57
C ALA A 479 -6.64 12.41 -13.33
N LYS A 480 -7.97 12.31 -13.16
CA LYS A 480 -8.70 11.03 -13.14
C LYS A 480 -8.62 10.33 -14.50
N ARG A 481 -8.83 9.01 -14.48
CA ARG A 481 -8.78 8.11 -15.63
C ARG A 481 -9.73 8.57 -16.77
N VAL A 482 -9.16 8.96 -17.90
CA VAL A 482 -9.92 9.36 -19.10
C VAL A 482 -10.49 8.14 -19.83
N MET A 483 -11.79 8.15 -20.10
CA MET A 483 -12.51 7.04 -20.72
C MET A 483 -12.67 7.19 -22.24
N SER A 484 -12.99 6.08 -22.91
CA SER A 484 -13.28 6.04 -24.35
C SER A 484 -14.53 6.86 -24.69
N LEU A 485 -14.49 7.56 -25.83
CA LEU A 485 -15.62 8.37 -26.31
C LEU A 485 -16.81 7.54 -26.81
N GLN A 486 -16.58 6.27 -27.17
CA GLN A 486 -17.62 5.38 -27.70
C GLN A 486 -18.14 4.40 -26.65
N ASP A 487 -17.25 3.94 -25.77
CA ASP A 487 -17.56 3.00 -24.69
C ASP A 487 -17.07 3.57 -23.36
N PRO A 488 -17.88 4.41 -22.68
CA PRO A 488 -17.48 5.15 -21.48
C PRO A 488 -17.03 4.31 -20.28
N HIS A 489 -17.31 3.00 -20.28
CA HIS A 489 -16.85 2.07 -19.24
C HIS A 489 -15.40 1.60 -19.45
N LEU A 490 -14.87 1.75 -20.68
CA LEU A 490 -13.52 1.35 -21.03
C LEU A 490 -12.59 2.56 -21.00
N LYS A 491 -11.36 2.35 -20.53
CA LYS A 491 -10.30 3.36 -20.61
C LYS A 491 -10.01 3.68 -22.07
N MET A 492 -9.72 4.95 -22.37
CA MET A 492 -9.22 5.31 -23.70
C MET A 492 -7.98 4.45 -24.01
N SER A 493 -7.99 3.74 -25.14
CA SER A 493 -6.94 2.81 -25.51
C SER A 493 -6.55 2.97 -26.98
N LYS A 494 -5.25 2.85 -27.25
CA LYS A 494 -4.67 2.88 -28.59
C LYS A 494 -4.99 1.61 -29.39
N SER A 495 -5.20 0.48 -28.71
CA SER A 495 -5.51 -0.81 -29.36
C SER A 495 -6.98 -0.98 -29.73
N HIS A 496 -7.85 -0.03 -29.34
CA HIS A 496 -9.27 -0.12 -29.69
C HIS A 496 -9.46 -0.01 -31.21
N LEU A 497 -10.25 -0.91 -31.80
CA LEU A 497 -10.44 -1.00 -33.26
C LEU A 497 -11.04 0.29 -33.84
N ASN A 498 -11.98 0.91 -33.12
CA ASN A 498 -12.64 2.13 -33.57
C ASN A 498 -11.77 3.38 -33.29
N PRO A 499 -11.29 4.12 -34.31
CA PRO A 499 -10.50 5.34 -34.12
C PRO A 499 -11.30 6.50 -33.52
N LEU A 500 -12.64 6.47 -33.58
CA LEU A 500 -13.51 7.47 -32.96
C LEU A 500 -13.57 7.34 -31.43
N SER A 501 -13.08 6.24 -30.86
CA SER A 501 -13.01 6.03 -29.41
C SER A 501 -11.97 6.92 -28.70
N ARG A 502 -10.99 7.45 -29.46
CA ARG A 502 -9.83 8.17 -28.93
C ARG A 502 -9.50 9.41 -29.74
N ILE A 503 -8.99 10.42 -29.07
CA ILE A 503 -8.43 11.62 -29.69
C ILE A 503 -6.91 11.49 -29.62
N LEU A 504 -6.22 11.61 -30.75
CA LEU A 504 -4.76 11.67 -30.79
C LEU A 504 -4.32 13.10 -30.54
N VAL A 505 -3.16 13.27 -29.91
CA VAL A 505 -2.60 14.60 -29.59
C VAL A 505 -2.26 15.41 -30.86
N THR A 506 -2.04 14.73 -31.99
CA THR A 506 -1.75 15.34 -33.28
C THR A 506 -2.98 15.47 -34.20
N ASP A 507 -4.18 15.13 -33.72
CA ASP A 507 -5.40 15.26 -34.53
C ASP A 507 -5.67 16.73 -34.89
N SER A 508 -6.06 16.99 -36.13
CA SER A 508 -6.49 18.34 -36.53
C SER A 508 -7.80 18.77 -35.84
N PRO A 509 -8.07 20.08 -35.68
CA PRO A 509 -9.31 20.57 -35.07
C PRO A 509 -10.58 19.99 -35.72
N LYS A 510 -10.56 19.78 -37.04
CA LYS A 510 -11.66 19.15 -37.79
C LYS A 510 -11.91 17.70 -37.36
N VAL A 511 -10.84 16.93 -37.13
CA VAL A 511 -10.92 15.53 -36.68
C VAL A 511 -11.38 15.46 -35.23
N ILE A 512 -10.86 16.32 -34.36
CA ILE A 512 -11.30 16.44 -32.95
C ILE A 512 -12.79 16.72 -32.89
N ARG A 513 -13.27 17.72 -33.66
CA ARG A 513 -14.69 18.07 -33.78
C ARG A 513 -15.53 16.85 -34.17
N LYS A 514 -15.12 16.12 -35.21
CA LYS A 514 -15.84 14.92 -35.68
C LYS A 514 -15.92 13.84 -34.59
N LYS A 515 -14.83 13.59 -33.87
CA LYS A 515 -14.76 12.56 -32.82
C LYS A 515 -15.61 12.91 -31.60
N ILE A 516 -15.57 14.16 -31.14
CA ILE A 516 -16.36 14.61 -29.97
C ILE A 516 -17.85 14.68 -30.31
N MET A 517 -18.20 15.15 -31.50
CA MET A 517 -19.61 15.16 -31.93
C MET A 517 -20.18 13.74 -31.99
N ALA A 518 -19.39 12.78 -32.47
CA ALA A 518 -19.74 11.37 -32.51
C ALA A 518 -19.62 10.64 -31.15
N ALA A 519 -19.22 11.32 -30.06
CA ALA A 519 -19.08 10.69 -28.75
C ALA A 519 -20.45 10.21 -28.24
N ARG A 520 -20.48 8.99 -27.69
CA ARG A 520 -21.69 8.33 -27.21
C ARG A 520 -22.18 9.01 -25.94
N THR A 521 -23.36 9.62 -26.05
CA THR A 521 -24.13 10.18 -24.94
C THR A 521 -25.44 9.41 -24.81
N ASP A 522 -26.26 9.79 -23.84
CA ASP A 522 -27.60 9.29 -23.65
C ASP A 522 -28.64 10.14 -24.39
N SER A 523 -29.93 9.80 -24.23
CA SER A 523 -31.05 10.46 -24.90
C SER A 523 -31.55 11.71 -24.18
N ILE A 524 -31.01 12.03 -23.00
CA ILE A 524 -31.44 13.17 -22.18
C ILE A 524 -30.65 14.41 -22.62
N ASN A 525 -31.32 15.39 -23.23
CA ASN A 525 -30.67 16.59 -23.77
C ASN A 525 -30.41 17.68 -22.70
N SER A 526 -29.78 17.31 -21.60
CA SER A 526 -29.29 18.22 -20.56
C SER A 526 -27.93 17.76 -20.05
N VAL A 527 -27.11 18.69 -19.55
CA VAL A 527 -25.82 18.36 -18.94
C VAL A 527 -26.02 18.08 -17.46
N SER A 528 -25.63 16.89 -16.99
CA SER A 528 -25.59 16.58 -15.56
C SER A 528 -24.45 15.61 -15.27
N PHE A 529 -23.86 15.72 -14.08
CA PHE A 529 -22.81 14.81 -13.65
C PHE A 529 -23.41 13.59 -12.94
N ASP A 530 -23.43 12.46 -13.64
CA ASP A 530 -23.79 11.16 -13.06
C ASP A 530 -22.91 10.06 -13.67
N PRO A 531 -21.84 9.63 -12.99
CA PRO A 531 -20.94 8.60 -13.49
C PRO A 531 -21.58 7.21 -13.64
N VAL A 532 -22.67 6.93 -12.92
CA VAL A 532 -23.30 5.60 -12.91
C VAL A 532 -24.40 5.52 -13.96
N GLY A 533 -25.34 6.47 -13.95
CA GLY A 533 -26.44 6.50 -14.91
C GLY A 533 -26.09 7.15 -16.25
N ARG A 534 -25.15 8.11 -16.27
CA ARG A 534 -24.79 8.89 -17.47
C ARG A 534 -23.27 8.94 -17.72
N PRO A 535 -22.60 7.78 -17.84
CA PRO A 535 -21.13 7.72 -17.89
C PRO A 535 -20.52 8.47 -19.08
N GLY A 536 -21.23 8.56 -20.22
CA GLY A 536 -20.76 9.32 -21.39
C GLY A 536 -20.68 10.82 -21.14
N VAL A 537 -21.72 11.41 -20.56
CA VAL A 537 -21.76 12.86 -20.22
C VAL A 537 -20.79 13.16 -19.08
N ALA A 538 -20.72 12.28 -18.07
CA ALA A 538 -19.75 12.39 -16.99
C ALA A 538 -18.30 12.38 -17.50
N ASN A 539 -17.97 11.54 -18.50
CA ASN A 539 -16.64 11.52 -19.12
C ASN A 539 -16.31 12.85 -19.82
N LEU A 540 -17.28 13.47 -20.53
CA LEU A 540 -17.08 14.77 -21.19
C LEU A 540 -16.91 15.90 -20.16
N LEU A 541 -17.67 15.88 -19.05
CA LEU A 541 -17.50 16.82 -17.94
C LEU A 541 -16.15 16.64 -17.23
N HIS A 542 -15.66 15.40 -17.09
CA HIS A 542 -14.32 15.13 -16.59
C HIS A 542 -13.24 15.73 -17.50
N LEU A 543 -13.36 15.60 -18.82
CA LEU A 543 -12.44 16.22 -19.76
C LEU A 543 -12.44 17.74 -19.64
N LEU A 544 -13.62 18.35 -19.51
CA LEU A 544 -13.74 19.80 -19.33
C LEU A 544 -13.11 20.27 -18.01
N SER A 545 -13.37 19.56 -16.91
CA SER A 545 -12.82 19.86 -15.58
C SER A 545 -11.29 19.87 -15.55
N ILE A 546 -10.63 18.96 -16.27
CA ILE A 546 -9.16 18.91 -16.33
C ILE A 546 -8.58 20.09 -17.12
N LEU A 547 -9.32 20.58 -18.13
CA LEU A 547 -8.91 21.70 -18.98
C LEU A 547 -9.31 23.06 -18.41
N ASP A 548 -10.16 23.08 -17.38
CA ASP A 548 -10.68 24.29 -16.80
C ASP A 548 -9.61 25.05 -15.99
N LYS A 549 -9.37 26.31 -16.36
CA LYS A 549 -8.39 27.18 -15.70
C LYS A 549 -8.77 27.47 -14.23
N GLN A 550 -10.05 27.37 -13.88
CA GLN A 550 -10.55 27.58 -12.51
C GLN A 550 -10.52 26.32 -11.65
N SER A 551 -10.06 25.18 -12.19
CA SER A 551 -10.00 23.89 -11.47
C SER A 551 -11.33 23.46 -10.84
N ARG A 552 -12.46 23.81 -11.46
CA ARG A 552 -13.79 23.44 -10.96
C ARG A 552 -14.01 21.93 -11.05
N SER A 553 -14.79 21.41 -10.11
CA SER A 553 -15.12 19.99 -10.10
C SER A 553 -16.08 19.63 -11.25
N PRO A 554 -16.10 18.36 -11.71
CA PRO A 554 -17.07 17.91 -12.70
C PRO A 554 -18.54 18.12 -12.28
N GLU A 555 -18.80 18.09 -10.98
CA GLU A 555 -20.12 18.29 -10.36
C GLU A 555 -20.55 19.76 -10.45
N GLU A 556 -19.63 20.68 -10.14
CA GLU A 556 -19.84 22.12 -10.30
C GLU A 556 -20.10 22.48 -11.76
N LEU A 557 -19.28 21.95 -12.68
CA LEU A 557 -19.46 22.18 -14.12
C LEU A 557 -20.78 21.58 -14.63
N GLY A 558 -21.23 20.46 -14.08
CA GLY A 558 -22.54 19.90 -14.36
C GLY A 558 -23.68 20.84 -13.97
N THR A 559 -23.55 21.52 -12.82
CA THR A 559 -24.54 22.52 -12.36
C THR A 559 -24.49 23.80 -13.19
N VAL A 560 -23.30 24.32 -13.47
CA VAL A 560 -23.10 25.54 -14.25
C VAL A 560 -23.62 25.40 -15.69
N HIS A 561 -23.42 24.24 -16.29
CA HIS A 561 -23.82 23.96 -17.67
C HIS A 561 -25.16 23.23 -17.79
N ALA A 562 -25.93 23.09 -16.71
CA ALA A 562 -27.20 22.35 -16.70
C ALA A 562 -28.23 22.87 -17.72
N GLY A 563 -28.18 24.18 -18.03
CA GLY A 563 -29.06 24.81 -19.02
C GLY A 563 -28.65 24.64 -20.48
N LEU A 564 -27.49 24.06 -20.77
CA LEU A 564 -27.00 23.85 -22.15
C LEU A 564 -27.51 22.53 -22.72
N GLY A 565 -27.78 22.53 -24.04
CA GLY A 565 -28.00 21.28 -24.78
C GLY A 565 -26.71 20.49 -24.94
N LEU A 566 -26.80 19.16 -25.13
CA LEU A 566 -25.62 18.29 -25.29
C LEU A 566 -24.75 18.68 -26.50
N GLY A 567 -25.35 19.17 -27.57
CA GLY A 567 -24.62 19.62 -28.77
C GLY A 567 -23.81 20.91 -28.53
N GLU A 568 -24.38 21.85 -27.78
CA GLU A 568 -23.70 23.10 -27.40
C GLU A 568 -22.57 22.79 -26.42
N PHE A 569 -22.83 21.93 -25.43
CA PHE A 569 -21.81 21.46 -24.49
C PHE A 569 -20.63 20.75 -25.18
N LYS A 570 -20.92 19.89 -26.17
CA LYS A 570 -19.87 19.27 -27.01
C LYS A 570 -19.06 20.33 -27.77
N THR A 571 -19.69 21.38 -28.25
CA THR A 571 -19.01 22.49 -28.97
C THR A 571 -18.07 23.25 -28.03
N LEU A 572 -18.52 23.58 -26.82
CA LEU A 572 -17.68 24.19 -25.77
C LEU A 572 -16.46 23.32 -25.44
N LEU A 573 -16.65 22.00 -25.33
CA LEU A 573 -15.56 21.08 -25.07
C LEU A 573 -14.56 21.01 -26.24
N ILE A 574 -15.04 21.07 -27.48
CA ILE A 574 -14.18 21.11 -28.68
C ILE A 574 -13.27 22.33 -28.66
N GLU A 575 -13.80 23.51 -28.30
CA GLU A 575 -13.03 24.75 -28.21
C GLU A 575 -11.90 24.62 -27.19
N ASN A 576 -12.22 24.19 -25.96
CA ASN A 576 -11.23 24.01 -24.89
C ASN A 576 -10.15 22.96 -25.24
N ILE A 577 -10.53 21.83 -25.87
CA ILE A 577 -9.55 20.81 -26.29
C ILE A 577 -8.68 21.34 -27.44
N THR A 578 -9.26 22.11 -28.36
CA THR A 578 -8.52 22.68 -29.49
C THR A 578 -7.52 23.73 -29.00
N GLU A 579 -7.91 24.60 -28.05
CA GLU A 579 -7.01 25.56 -27.39
C GLU A 579 -5.87 24.82 -26.67
N ALA A 580 -6.19 23.75 -25.92
CA ALA A 580 -5.18 23.01 -25.14
C ALA A 580 -4.18 22.21 -25.99
N LEU A 581 -4.52 21.89 -27.24
CA LEU A 581 -3.67 21.18 -28.20
C LEU A 581 -3.14 22.08 -29.32
N ASP A 582 -3.32 23.39 -29.19
CA ASP A 582 -2.97 24.33 -30.24
C ASP A 582 -1.46 24.28 -30.56
N GLY A 583 -1.15 24.33 -31.85
CA GLY A 583 0.21 24.23 -32.37
C GLY A 583 0.93 22.89 -32.15
N VAL A 584 0.40 21.93 -31.38
CA VAL A 584 1.09 20.64 -31.13
C VAL A 584 1.21 19.82 -32.41
N GLY A 585 0.16 19.74 -33.22
CA GLY A 585 0.18 19.03 -34.50
C GLY A 585 1.17 19.65 -35.51
N ALA A 586 1.28 20.98 -35.54
CA ALA A 586 2.24 21.67 -36.40
C ALA A 586 3.69 21.39 -35.97
N ARG A 587 3.99 21.57 -34.68
CA ARG A 587 5.30 21.25 -34.10
C ARG A 587 5.70 19.79 -34.31
N TYR A 588 4.74 18.85 -34.23
CA TYR A 588 4.99 17.44 -34.50
C TYR A 588 5.45 17.21 -35.94
N ASN A 589 4.74 17.77 -36.91
CA ASN A 589 5.11 17.63 -38.32
C ASN A 589 6.45 18.30 -38.63
N GLU A 590 6.72 19.45 -38.01
CA GLU A 590 8.02 20.14 -38.09
C GLU A 590 9.14 19.24 -37.55
N VAL A 591 9.02 18.76 -36.32
CA VAL A 591 10.03 17.90 -35.68
C VAL A 591 10.27 16.59 -36.46
N MET A 592 9.21 16.01 -37.04
CA MET A 592 9.33 14.80 -37.85
C MET A 592 9.99 15.02 -39.21
N SER A 593 9.85 16.21 -39.81
CA SER A 593 10.41 16.55 -41.14
C SER A 593 11.74 17.30 -41.07
N ARG A 594 12.07 17.89 -39.91
CA ARG A 594 13.29 18.69 -39.70
C ARG A 594 14.56 17.85 -39.94
N ASP A 595 15.44 18.38 -40.77
CA ASP A 595 16.72 17.77 -41.16
C ASP A 595 16.55 16.32 -41.66
N ASP A 596 15.48 16.03 -42.41
CA ASP A 596 15.08 14.68 -42.84
C ASP A 596 14.94 13.68 -41.68
N GLY A 597 14.52 14.17 -40.51
CA GLY A 597 14.37 13.39 -39.29
C GLY A 597 15.67 13.19 -38.50
N LYS A 598 16.82 13.69 -38.97
CA LYS A 598 18.11 13.57 -38.25
C LYS A 598 18.12 14.34 -36.94
N TYR A 599 17.30 15.39 -36.82
CA TYR A 599 17.15 16.14 -35.58
C TYR A 599 16.72 15.23 -34.41
N LEU A 600 15.76 14.32 -34.64
CA LEU A 600 15.32 13.36 -33.62
C LEU A 600 16.44 12.42 -33.20
N ASP A 601 17.25 11.95 -34.15
CA ASP A 601 18.38 11.07 -33.87
C ASP A 601 19.48 11.80 -33.08
N HIS A 602 19.67 13.10 -33.33
CA HIS A 602 20.59 13.93 -32.55
C HIS A 602 20.12 14.11 -31.10
N VAL A 603 18.85 14.50 -30.90
CA VAL A 603 18.25 14.66 -29.57
C VAL A 603 18.30 13.36 -28.77
N GLU A 604 17.98 12.24 -29.43
CA GLU A 604 18.07 10.91 -28.82
C GLU A 604 19.49 10.59 -28.37
N LYS A 605 20.48 10.82 -29.24
CA LYS A 605 21.88 10.50 -28.94
C LYS A 605 22.42 11.34 -27.77
N GLU A 606 22.09 12.62 -27.73
CA GLU A 606 22.49 13.53 -26.65
C GLU A 606 21.83 13.13 -25.32
N GLY A 607 20.51 12.90 -25.34
CA GLY A 607 19.78 12.48 -24.15
C GLY A 607 20.23 11.11 -23.64
N ALA A 608 20.53 10.16 -24.55
CA ALA A 608 21.09 8.86 -24.18
C ALA A 608 22.48 8.99 -23.55
N ALA A 609 23.33 9.92 -24.02
CA ALA A 609 24.64 10.16 -23.40
C ALA A 609 24.49 10.67 -21.96
N LYS A 610 23.63 11.70 -21.74
CA LYS A 610 23.33 12.23 -20.39
C LYS A 610 22.71 11.18 -19.47
N ALA A 611 21.81 10.34 -20.01
CA ALA A 611 21.19 9.25 -19.26
C ALA A 611 22.21 8.16 -18.88
N ARG A 612 23.13 7.79 -19.79
CA ARG A 612 24.22 6.83 -19.49
C ARG A 612 25.12 7.35 -18.38
N GLU A 613 25.53 8.61 -18.43
CA GLU A 613 26.33 9.23 -17.37
C GLU A 613 25.62 9.17 -16.01
N SER A 614 24.36 9.60 -15.96
CA SER A 614 23.55 9.52 -14.73
C SER A 614 23.35 8.09 -14.22
N ALA A 615 23.20 7.11 -15.11
CA ALA A 615 23.04 5.72 -14.73
C ALA A 615 24.35 5.10 -14.23
N GLU A 616 25.49 5.46 -14.84
CA GLU A 616 26.81 4.95 -14.50
C GLU A 616 27.27 5.42 -13.12
N GLU A 617 26.92 6.64 -12.72
CA GLU A 617 27.11 7.15 -11.34
C GLU A 617 26.52 6.18 -10.29
N THR A 618 25.31 5.67 -10.57
CA THR A 618 24.63 4.72 -9.67
C THR A 618 25.19 3.32 -9.81
N MET A 619 25.43 2.86 -11.04
CA MET A 619 25.89 1.50 -11.30
C MET A 619 27.29 1.26 -10.76
N THR A 620 28.18 2.25 -10.76
CA THR A 620 29.50 2.13 -10.12
C THR A 620 29.36 1.75 -8.63
N LEU A 621 28.48 2.44 -7.91
CA LEU A 621 28.21 2.16 -6.49
C LEU A 621 27.55 0.79 -6.29
N VAL A 622 26.62 0.42 -7.17
CA VAL A 622 25.92 -0.88 -7.10
C VAL A 622 26.89 -2.02 -7.37
N ARG A 623 27.73 -1.92 -8.40
CA ARG A 623 28.73 -2.94 -8.75
C ARG A 623 29.76 -3.12 -7.63
N GLU A 624 30.27 -2.01 -7.08
CA GLU A 624 31.19 -2.04 -5.92
C GLU A 624 30.53 -2.71 -4.70
N ALA A 625 29.27 -2.37 -4.40
CA ALA A 625 28.55 -2.93 -3.26
C ALA A 625 28.24 -4.42 -3.41
N VAL A 626 27.97 -4.89 -4.63
CA VAL A 626 27.75 -6.32 -4.95
C VAL A 626 29.07 -7.09 -5.02
N GLY A 627 30.18 -6.42 -5.35
CA GLY A 627 31.53 -6.99 -5.43
C GLY A 627 31.93 -7.45 -6.83
N PHE A 628 31.51 -6.73 -7.87
CA PHE A 628 31.93 -6.95 -9.26
C PHE A 628 33.23 -6.24 -9.63
#